data_AF-A0A9P6IXA3-F1
#
_entry.id   AF-A0A9P6IXA3-F1
#
_cell.length_a   1.000
_cell.length_b   1.000
_cell.length_c   1.000
_cell.angle_alpha   90.00
_cell.angle_beta   90.00
_cell.angle_gamma   90.00
#
_symmetry.space_group_name_H-M   'P 1'
#
loop_
_entity.id
_entity.type
_entity.pdbx_description
1 polymer ?
#
loop_
_entity_poly.entity_id
_entity_poly.type
_entity_poly.pdbx_seq_one_letter_code
_entity_poly.pdbx_strand_id
1 'polypeptide(L)'
;MDADILCLQELDKADYNGAFGTGLGQLGYRGLYQKRTADLEHGFAIFYRYARITEVQCNFVSCPDKEVVSGVECAGILAVLDIANVLAGDLNAVGDSLLVEY
;
A
#
# COMPACT_ATOMS: atom_id res chain seq x y z
N MET A 1 -6.88 16.41 -0.45
CA MET A 1 -7.39 15.08 -0.07
C MET A 1 -7.12 14.88 1.41
N ASP A 2 -8.06 14.33 2.15
CA ASP A 2 -7.94 14.07 3.60
C ASP A 2 -8.21 12.60 3.94
N ALA A 3 -7.53 11.70 3.23
CA ALA A 3 -7.63 10.26 3.47
C ALA A 3 -6.44 9.81 4.33
N ASP A 4 -6.66 8.93 5.30
CA ASP A 4 -5.56 8.38 6.11
C ASP A 4 -4.78 7.26 5.39
N ILE A 5 -5.43 6.60 4.44
CA ILE A 5 -4.85 5.58 3.55
C ILE A 5 -5.23 5.91 2.12
N LEU A 6 -4.28 5.81 1.20
CA LEU A 6 -4.47 5.97 -0.25
C LEU A 6 -3.93 4.73 -0.96
N CYS A 7 -4.78 4.07 -1.73
CA CYS A 7 -4.39 2.94 -2.58
C CYS A 7 -4.38 3.42 -4.03
N LEU A 8 -3.22 3.39 -4.68
CA LEU A 8 -3.03 3.80 -6.08
C LEU A 8 -2.70 2.58 -6.94
N GLN A 9 -3.32 2.52 -8.11
CA GLN A 9 -3.07 1.51 -9.14
C GLN A 9 -2.41 2.16 -10.35
N GLU A 10 -1.80 1.34 -11.20
CA GLU A 10 -1.15 1.78 -12.44
C GLU A 10 -0.09 2.86 -12.21
N LEU A 11 0.60 2.77 -11.08
CA LEU A 11 1.61 3.74 -10.70
C LEU A 11 2.98 3.30 -11.19
N ASP A 12 3.62 4.10 -12.03
CA ASP A 12 4.98 3.84 -12.47
C ASP A 12 5.99 4.10 -11.36
N LYS A 13 7.12 3.38 -11.41
CA LYS A 13 8.19 3.52 -10.41
C LYS A 13 8.76 4.96 -10.36
N ALA A 14 8.79 5.65 -11.50
CA ALA A 14 9.24 7.04 -11.56
C ALA A 14 8.28 7.98 -10.82
N ASP A 15 6.97 7.82 -11.03
CA ASP A 15 5.95 8.62 -10.36
C ASP A 15 5.87 8.32 -8.86
N TYR A 16 6.02 7.03 -8.49
CA TYR A 16 6.16 6.63 -7.09
C TYR A 16 7.35 7.31 -6.43
N ASN A 17 8.54 7.31 -7.03
CA ASN A 17 9.71 7.95 -6.44
C ASN A 17 9.63 9.49 -6.48
N GLY A 18 8.98 10.03 -7.50
CA GLY A 18 8.83 11.45 -7.75
C GLY A 18 7.62 12.04 -7.05
N ALA A 19 6.62 12.42 -7.84
CA ALA A 19 5.48 13.22 -7.41
C ALA A 19 4.73 12.61 -6.20
N PHE A 20 4.52 11.30 -6.20
CA PHE A 20 3.74 10.65 -5.14
C PHE A 20 4.57 10.38 -3.89
N GLY A 21 5.74 9.75 -4.00
CA GLY A 21 6.57 9.43 -2.84
C GLY A 21 7.14 10.66 -2.16
N THR A 22 7.65 11.61 -2.94
CA THR A 22 8.16 12.87 -2.38
C THR A 22 7.01 13.77 -1.93
N GLY A 23 5.97 13.93 -2.76
CA GLY A 23 4.86 14.83 -2.45
C GLY A 23 4.03 14.35 -1.25
N LEU A 24 3.62 13.09 -1.24
CA LEU A 24 2.87 12.53 -0.10
C LEU A 24 3.78 12.37 1.13
N GLY A 25 5.07 12.11 0.96
CA GLY A 25 6.05 12.11 2.03
C GLY A 25 6.10 13.44 2.79
N GLN A 26 6.12 14.57 2.07
CA GLN A 26 6.05 15.91 2.65
C GLN A 26 4.71 16.19 3.37
N LEU A 27 3.65 15.48 2.99
CA LEU A 27 2.32 15.58 3.60
C LEU A 27 2.12 14.60 4.77
N GLY A 28 3.19 13.91 5.20
CA GLY A 28 3.15 13.02 6.35
C GLY A 28 2.71 11.59 6.04
N TYR A 29 2.81 11.15 4.79
CA TYR A 29 2.53 9.77 4.40
C TYR A 29 3.81 8.95 4.27
N ARG A 30 3.69 7.65 4.50
CA ARG A 30 4.68 6.65 4.11
C ARG A 30 4.07 5.77 3.03
N GLY A 31 4.86 5.37 2.04
CA GLY A 31 4.43 4.57 0.91
C GLY A 31 5.00 3.15 0.93
N LEU A 32 4.19 2.20 0.49
CA LEU A 32 4.54 0.83 0.12
C LEU A 32 4.29 0.69 -1.37
N TYR A 33 5.24 0.14 -2.13
CA TYR A 33 5.12 0.00 -3.59
C TYR A 33 5.52 -1.40 -4.04
N GLN A 34 4.71 -1.96 -4.94
CA GLN A 34 4.98 -3.22 -5.61
C GLN A 34 4.74 -3.05 -7.10
N LYS A 35 5.81 -3.22 -7.87
CA LYS A 35 5.71 -3.32 -9.33
C LYS A 35 4.94 -4.59 -9.69
N ARG A 36 4.12 -4.55 -10.74
CA ARG A 36 3.59 -5.78 -11.33
C ARG A 36 4.76 -6.66 -11.82
N THR A 37 4.59 -7.99 -11.72
CA THR A 37 5.51 -8.93 -12.35
C THR A 37 5.39 -8.80 -13.89
N ALA A 38 6.41 -9.27 -14.63
CA ALA A 38 6.62 -9.08 -16.08
C ALA A 38 7.04 -7.66 -16.54
N ASP A 39 7.00 -7.44 -17.85
CA ASP A 39 7.50 -6.26 -18.57
C ASP A 39 6.64 -4.99 -18.40
N LEU A 40 5.59 -5.02 -17.57
CA LEU A 40 4.74 -3.87 -17.32
C LEU A 40 5.47 -2.82 -16.48
N GLU A 41 5.38 -1.54 -16.81
CA GLU A 41 6.13 -0.48 -16.09
C GLU A 41 5.47 -0.04 -14.78
N HIS A 42 4.16 -0.27 -14.67
CA HIS A 42 3.34 0.19 -13.55
C HIS A 42 3.14 -0.87 -12.45
N GLY A 43 2.79 -0.38 -11.26
CA GLY A 43 2.58 -1.16 -10.06
C GLY A 43 1.41 -0.64 -9.23
N PHE A 44 1.42 -1.05 -7.96
CA PHE A 44 0.47 -0.62 -6.95
C PHE A 44 1.23 0.09 -5.84
N ALA A 45 0.57 1.06 -5.20
CA ALA A 45 1.09 1.69 -4.00
C ALA A 45 0.02 1.85 -2.92
N ILE A 46 0.41 1.64 -1.67
CA ILE A 46 -0.38 2.01 -0.50
C ILE A 46 0.37 3.11 0.23
N PHE A 47 -0.25 4.27 0.38
CA PHE A 47 0.27 5.35 1.22
C PHE A 47 -0.58 5.47 2.48
N TYR A 48 0.05 5.63 3.65
CA TYR A 48 -0.66 5.80 4.91
C TYR A 48 -0.06 6.94 5.74
N ARG A 49 -0.89 7.68 6.47
CA ARG A 49 -0.41 8.76 7.36
C ARG A 49 0.32 8.17 8.57
N TYR A 50 1.65 8.30 8.60
CA TYR A 50 2.46 7.67 9.67
C TYR A 50 2.23 8.31 11.06
N ALA A 51 1.57 9.46 11.13
CA ALA A 51 1.15 10.08 12.38
C ALA A 51 -0.06 9.39 13.05
N ARG A 52 -0.80 8.54 12.31
CA ARG A 52 -2.01 7.85 12.75
C ARG A 52 -1.95 6.34 12.58
N ILE A 53 -1.11 5.86 11.66
CA ILE A 53 -1.05 4.45 11.27
C ILE A 53 0.39 3.98 11.38
N THR A 54 0.59 2.85 12.05
CA THR A 54 1.87 2.15 12.14
C THR A 54 1.78 0.88 11.31
N GLU A 55 2.72 0.70 10.38
CA GLU A 55 2.85 -0.55 9.65
C GLU A 55 3.39 -1.64 10.59
N VAL A 56 2.65 -2.75 10.69
CA VAL A 56 3.07 -3.93 11.47
C VAL A 56 3.69 -4.97 10.56
N GLN A 57 3.03 -5.25 9.42
CA GLN A 57 3.50 -6.25 8.46
C GLN A 57 3.05 -5.89 7.05
N CYS A 58 3.94 -6.09 6.07
CA CYS A 58 3.63 -5.97 4.66
C CYS A 58 4.08 -7.23 3.93
N ASN A 59 3.16 -7.85 3.18
CA ASN A 59 3.46 -8.97 2.29
C ASN A 59 3.08 -8.60 0.86
N PHE A 60 3.98 -8.88 -0.07
CA PHE A 60 3.71 -8.75 -1.49
C PHE A 60 3.21 -10.08 -2.01
N VAL A 61 2.02 -10.09 -2.62
CA VAL A 61 1.37 -11.31 -3.08
C VAL A 61 1.33 -11.27 -4.60
N SER A 62 1.98 -12.24 -5.24
CA SER A 62 1.78 -12.55 -6.65
C SER A 62 0.75 -13.66 -6.75
N CYS A 63 -0.29 -13.50 -7.56
CA CYS A 63 -1.23 -14.58 -7.82
C CYS A 63 -0.62 -15.48 -8.91
N PRO A 64 -0.22 -16.74 -8.62
CA PRO A 64 0.44 -17.59 -9.60
C PRO A 64 -0.53 -18.14 -10.66
N ASP A 65 -1.84 -18.15 -10.36
CA ASP A 65 -2.81 -18.92 -11.13
C ASP A 65 -4.14 -18.18 -11.25
N LYS A 66 -4.41 -17.61 -12.43
CA LYS A 66 -5.66 -17.86 -13.17
C LYS A 66 -5.34 -17.83 -14.65
N GLU A 67 -5.95 -18.76 -15.38
CA GLU A 67 -5.93 -18.88 -16.83
C GLU A 67 -5.74 -17.52 -17.51
N VAL A 68 -4.80 -17.49 -18.45
CA VAL A 68 -4.51 -16.43 -19.41
C VAL A 68 -5.79 -16.05 -20.16
N VAL A 69 -6.71 -15.36 -19.50
CA VAL A 69 -7.74 -14.57 -20.14
C VAL A 69 -7.09 -13.21 -20.30
N SER A 70 -6.30 -13.07 -21.37
CA SER A 70 -5.55 -11.88 -21.82
C SER A 70 -4.06 -11.73 -21.48
N GLY A 71 -3.41 -12.67 -20.76
CA GLY A 71 -1.94 -12.66 -20.61
C GLY A 71 -1.39 -11.55 -19.71
N VAL A 72 -2.19 -11.11 -18.74
CA VAL A 72 -1.77 -10.10 -17.76
C VAL A 72 -1.62 -10.78 -16.41
N GLU A 73 -0.39 -10.84 -15.90
CA GLU A 73 -0.12 -11.32 -14.53
C GLU A 73 -0.73 -10.34 -13.49
N CYS A 74 -1.33 -10.92 -12.44
CA CYS A 74 -1.90 -10.17 -11.33
C CYS A 74 -0.90 -10.13 -10.17
N ALA A 75 -0.46 -8.93 -9.79
CA ALA A 75 0.28 -8.68 -8.57
C ALA A 75 -0.59 -7.86 -7.61
N GLY A 76 -0.36 -8.00 -6.30
CA GLY A 76 -1.08 -7.25 -5.27
C GLY A 76 -0.20 -6.95 -4.06
N ILE A 77 -0.64 -6.00 -3.25
CA ILE A 77 -0.03 -5.65 -1.95
C ILE A 77 -1.03 -6.01 -0.86
N LEU A 78 -0.63 -6.89 0.05
CA LEU A 78 -1.36 -7.16 1.28
C LEU A 78 -0.60 -6.52 2.45
N ALA A 79 -1.13 -5.45 3.01
CA ALA A 79 -0.54 -4.77 4.15
C ALA A 79 -1.45 -4.87 5.38
N VAL A 80 -0.90 -5.35 6.50
CA VAL A 80 -1.55 -5.32 7.82
C VAL A 80 -1.05 -4.06 8.52
N LEU A 81 -1.97 -3.12 8.72
CA LEU A 81 -1.71 -1.82 9.30
C LEU A 81 -2.38 -1.76 10.68
N ASP A 82 -1.63 -1.33 11.69
CA ASP A 82 -2.18 -1.03 13.00
C ASP A 82 -2.55 0.46 13.07
N ILE A 83 -3.81 0.73 13.39
CA ILE A 83 -4.30 2.09 13.53
C ILE A 83 -3.98 2.52 14.95
N ALA A 84 -2.93 3.33 15.09
CA ALA A 84 -2.61 3.91 16.38
C ALA A 84 -3.74 4.84 16.79
N ASN A 85 -4.56 4.40 17.75
CA ASN A 85 -5.40 5.32 18.51
C ASN A 85 -4.46 6.21 19.33
N VAL A 86 -4.04 7.34 18.76
CA VAL A 86 -3.34 8.40 19.48
C VAL A 86 -4.35 9.15 20.35
N LEU A 87 -5.00 8.42 21.25
CA LEU A 87 -5.75 8.92 22.40
C LEU A 87 -5.28 8.10 23.59
N ALA A 88 -4.26 8.65 24.27
CA ALA A 88 -3.82 8.30 25.61
C ALA A 88 -3.60 6.80 25.92
N GLY A 89 -2.36 6.35 25.78
CA GLY A 89 -1.73 5.55 26.83
C GLY A 89 -1.98 4.05 26.89
N ASP A 90 -2.63 3.42 25.92
CA ASP A 90 -2.76 1.94 25.90
C ASP A 90 -2.33 1.34 24.55
N LEU A 91 -1.14 0.73 24.55
CA LEU A 91 -0.57 -0.07 23.47
C LEU A 91 -1.28 -1.44 23.26
N ASN A 92 -2.46 -1.64 23.86
CA ASN A 92 -3.14 -2.95 23.91
C ASN A 92 -4.52 -2.99 23.21
N ALA A 93 -4.93 -1.94 22.50
CA ALA A 93 -6.15 -1.98 21.71
C ALA A 93 -5.88 -2.55 20.31
N VAL A 94 -5.70 -3.87 20.24
CA VAL A 94 -5.65 -4.65 19.00
C VAL A 94 -6.99 -4.58 18.28
N GLY A 95 -6.94 -4.43 16.96
CA GLY A 95 -7.75 -5.28 16.08
C GLY A 95 -8.62 -4.55 15.07
N ASP A 96 -8.01 -4.16 13.95
CA ASP A 96 -8.68 -4.25 12.66
C ASP A 96 -7.61 -4.52 11.57
N SER A 97 -7.53 -5.76 11.12
CA SER A 97 -6.70 -6.13 9.98
C SER A 97 -7.41 -5.73 8.70
N LEU A 98 -6.94 -4.69 8.02
CA LEU A 98 -7.47 -4.31 6.71
C LEU A 98 -6.91 -5.26 5.63
N LEU A 99 -7.71 -6.23 5.21
CA LEU A 99 -7.45 -7.04 4.02
C LEU A 99 -7.85 -6.24 2.78
N VAL A 100 -6.86 -5.72 2.07
CA VAL A 100 -7.04 -5.11 0.75
C VAL A 100 -6.69 -6.17 -0.30
N GLU A 101 -7.67 -6.92 -0.74
CA GLU A 101 -7.55 -7.90 -1.83
C GLU A 101 -8.09 -7.31 -3.14
N TYR A 102 -7.41 -7.59 -4.25
CA TYR A 102 -7.85 -7.28 -5.61
C TYR A 102 -7.69 -8.51 -6.50
#